data_AF-A0A7V5CK12-F1
#
_entry.id   AF-A0A7V5CK12-F1
#
_cell.length_a   1.000
_cell.length_b   1.000
_cell.length_c   1.000
_cell.angle_alpha   90.00
_cell.angle_beta   90.00
_cell.angle_gamma   90.00
#
_symmetry.space_group_name_H-M   'P 1'
#
loop_
_entity.id
_entity.type
_entity.pdbx_description
1 polymer ?
#
loop_
_entity_poly.entity_id
_entity_poly.type
_entity_poly.pdbx_seq_one_letter_code
_entity_poly.pdbx_strand_id
1 'polypeptide(L)' 'MNKQLPTYLEAEQVKDGYFIVVIFNEADEKRTKDIGELASKLNKDMDCNITPVVVDARPKILASKL' A
#
# COMPACT_ATOMS: atom_id res chain seq x y z
N MET A 1 21.84 19.05 -26.72
CA MET A 1 21.03 19.51 -25.58
C MET A 1 20.60 18.29 -24.78
N ASN A 2 21.30 18.02 -23.69
CA ASN A 2 21.01 16.92 -22.78
C ASN A 2 19.61 17.10 -22.20
N LYS A 3 18.75 16.11 -22.42
CA LYS A 3 17.46 16.00 -21.73
C LYS A 3 17.78 15.82 -20.24
N GLN A 4 17.71 16.90 -19.47
CA GLN A 4 17.67 16.84 -18.02
C GLN A 4 16.35 16.17 -17.63
N LEU A 5 16.28 14.84 -17.75
CA LEU A 5 15.39 14.07 -16.90
C LEU A 5 15.98 14.22 -15.49
N PRO A 6 15.19 14.66 -14.50
CA PRO A 6 15.73 14.93 -13.18
C PRO A 6 16.34 13.64 -12.63
N THR A 7 17.64 13.69 -12.35
CA THR A 7 18.47 12.63 -11.73
C THR A 7 17.89 12.14 -10.39
N TYR A 8 16.89 12.84 -9.85
CA TYR A 8 16.09 12.42 -8.70
C TYR A 8 15.23 11.19 -8.93
N LEU A 9 14.91 10.80 -10.18
CA LEU A 9 14.23 9.53 -10.47
C LEU A 9 15.21 8.34 -10.52
N GLU A 10 16.50 8.61 -10.67
CA GLU A 10 17.57 7.61 -10.49
C GLU A 10 18.04 7.53 -9.03
N ALA A 11 17.60 8.48 -8.19
CA ALA A 11 17.98 8.58 -6.81
C ALA A 11 17.05 7.73 -5.94
N GLU A 12 17.67 6.78 -5.26
CA GLU A 12 17.13 5.89 -4.23
C GLU A 12 16.41 4.66 -4.78
N GLN A 13 17.14 3.54 -4.80
CA GLN A 13 16.53 2.23 -4.71
C GLN A 13 15.66 2.23 -3.44
N VAL A 14 14.35 2.43 -3.60
CA VAL A 14 13.39 2.43 -2.50
C VAL A 14 13.42 1.03 -1.87
N LYS A 15 14.14 0.91 -0.75
CA LYS A 15 14.28 -0.34 0.00
C LYS A 15 13.16 -0.56 0.98
N ASP A 16 12.51 0.51 1.45
CA ASP A 16 11.40 0.43 2.39
C ASP A 16 10.26 1.33 1.91
N GLY A 17 9.05 0.81 1.89
CA GLY A 17 7.87 1.55 1.42
C GLY A 17 6.61 1.15 2.16
N TYR A 18 5.73 2.13 2.41
CA TYR A 18 4.40 1.88 2.96
C TYR A 18 3.36 1.98 1.86
N PHE A 19 2.52 0.96 1.75
CA PHE A 19 1.41 0.93 0.79
C PHE A 19 0.08 1.05 1.54
N ILE A 20 -0.54 2.22 1.50
CA ILE A 20 -1.77 2.48 2.23
C ILE A 20 -2.97 1.94 1.45
N VAL A 21 -3.77 1.08 2.09
CA VAL A 21 -4.99 0.49 1.55
C VAL A 21 -6.17 0.99 2.38
N VAL A 22 -7.08 1.75 1.77
CA VAL A 22 -8.27 2.26 2.47
C VAL A 22 -9.48 1.39 2.10
N ILE A 23 -10.16 0.84 3.11
CA ILE A 23 -11.37 0.02 2.97
C ILE A 23 -12.58 0.92 3.18
N PHE A 24 -13.52 0.95 2.23
CA PHE A 24 -14.79 1.68 2.37
C PHE A 24 -16.00 0.76 2.49
N ASN A 25 -15.87 -0.51 2.10
CA ASN A 25 -16.94 -1.51 2.14
C ASN A 25 -16.37 -2.93 2.37
N GLU A 26 -17.24 -3.93 2.56
CA GLU A 26 -16.84 -5.33 2.78
C GLU A 26 -16.19 -6.00 1.55
N ALA A 27 -16.50 -5.53 0.34
CA ALA A 27 -15.85 -6.05 -0.86
C ALA A 27 -14.37 -5.63 -0.93
N ASP A 28 -14.04 -4.44 -0.42
CA ASP A 28 -12.66 -3.95 -0.31
C ASP A 28 -11.86 -4.77 0.73
N GLU A 29 -12.52 -5.23 1.80
CA GLU A 29 -11.88 -6.06 2.83
C GLU A 29 -11.32 -7.35 2.23
N LYS A 30 -12.06 -8.01 1.33
CA LYS A 30 -11.60 -9.24 0.66
C LYS A 30 -10.35 -9.00 -0.19
N ARG A 31 -10.24 -7.82 -0.81
CA ARG A 31 -9.10 -7.44 -1.66
C ARG A 31 -7.82 -7.17 -0.86
N THR A 32 -7.92 -6.89 0.44
CA THR A 32 -6.73 -6.62 1.27
C THR A 32 -5.82 -7.83 1.41
N LYS A 33 -6.39 -9.05 1.39
CA LYS A 33 -5.62 -10.28 1.39
C LYS A 33 -4.78 -10.42 0.13
N ASP A 34 -5.38 -10.17 -1.03
CA ASP A 34 -4.69 -10.23 -2.33
C ASP A 34 -3.55 -9.21 -2.40
N ILE A 35 -3.76 -8.01 -1.83
CA ILE A 35 -2.73 -6.97 -1.74
C ILE A 35 -1.57 -7.41 -0.83
N GLY A 36 -1.88 -8.07 0.30
CA GLY A 36 -0.85 -8.63 1.19
C GLY A 36 -0.01 -9.71 0.52
N GLU A 37 -0.65 -10.61 -0.24
CA GLU A 37 0.04 -11.64 -1.00
C GLU A 37 0.91 -11.03 -2.11
N LEU A 38 0.43 -10.00 -2.80
CA LEU A 38 1.20 -9.27 -3.81
C LEU A 38 2.43 -8.58 -3.20
N ALA A 39 2.26 -7.88 -2.07
CA ALA A 39 3.38 -7.25 -1.38
C ALA A 39 4.42 -8.28 -0.91
N SER A 40 3.98 -9.44 -0.41
CA SER A 40 4.90 -10.52 -0.02
C SER A 40 5.68 -11.09 -1.21
N LYS A 41 5.05 -11.22 -2.39
CA LYS A 41 5.74 -11.65 -3.62
C LYS A 41 6.77 -10.60 -4.06
N LEU A 42 6.37 -9.33 -4.11
CA LEU A 42 7.28 -8.23 -4.46
C LEU A 42 8.48 -8.14 -3.51
N ASN A 43 8.28 -8.33 -2.20
CA ASN A 43 9.37 -8.32 -1.23
C ASN A 43 10.32 -9.52 -1.34
N LYS A 44 9.90 -10.61 -2.01
CA LYS A 44 10.78 -11.76 -2.30
C LYS A 44 11.54 -11.56 -3.61
N ASP A 45 10.87 -11.00 -4.61
CA ASP A 45 11.40 -10.85 -5.97
C ASP A 45 12.30 -9.62 -6.10
N MET A 46 12.17 -8.64 -5.20
CA MET A 46 12.91 -7.39 -5.18
C MET A 46 13.59 -7.20 -3.82
N ASP A 47 14.77 -6.55 -3.79
CA ASP A 47 15.46 -6.12 -2.55
C ASP A 47 14.74 -4.90 -1.93
N CYS A 48 13.43 -5.02 -1.72
CA CYS A 48 12.58 -4.00 -1.12
C CYS A 48 11.60 -4.60 -0.10
N ASN A 49 11.19 -3.77 0.85
CA ASN A 49 10.31 -4.08 1.95
C ASN A 49 9.09 -3.17 1.86
N ILE A 50 8.08 -3.64 1.13
CA ILE A 50 6.78 -3.01 1.02
C ILE A 50 5.90 -3.52 2.16
N THR A 51 5.46 -2.62 3.02
CA THR A 51 4.53 -2.90 4.12
C THR A 51 3.14 -2.34 3.78
N PRO A 52 2.14 -3.21 3.53
CA PRO A 52 0.75 -2.78 3.39
C PRO A 52 0.21 -2.26 4.72
N VAL A 53 -0.39 -1.08 4.72
CA VAL A 53 -1.07 -0.49 5.88
C VAL A 53 -2.56 -0.37 5.54
N VAL A 54 -3.38 -1.16 6.21
CA VAL A 54 -4.82 -1.17 5.97
C VAL A 54 -5.52 -0.19 6.91
N VAL A 55 -6.25 0.76 6.34
CA VAL A 55 -7.07 1.75 7.03
C VAL A 55 -8.54 1.43 6.78
N ASP A 56 -9.27 1.04 7.82
CA ASP A 56 -10.70 0.81 7.74
C ASP A 56 -11.47 2.13 7.90
N ALA A 57 -12.05 2.61 6.81
CA ALA A 57 -12.84 3.83 6.74
C ALA A 57 -14.35 3.57 6.64
N ARG A 58 -14.80 2.33 6.93
CA ARG A 58 -16.24 2.01 6.94
C ARG A 58 -16.96 2.84 8.02
N PRO A 59 -18.22 3.22 7.77
CA PRO A 59 -19.03 3.90 8.77
C PRO A 59 -19.21 2.97 9.98
N LYS A 60 -18.57 3.32 11.10
CA LYS A 60 -18.83 2.65 12.36
C LYS A 60 -20.27 3.01 12.76
N ILE A 61 -21.15 2.01 12.79
CA ILE A 61 -22.41 2.15 13.53
C ILE A 61 -21.98 2.31 14.99
N LEU A 62 -21.91 3.55 15.45
CA LEU A 62 -21.64 3.85 16.85
C LEU A 62 -22.76 3.19 17.65
N ALA A 63 -22.40 2.23 18.50
CA ALA A 63 -23.28 1.57 19.47
C ALA A 63 -23.71 2.54 20.60
N SER A 64 -24.02 3.79 20.27
CA SER A 64 -24.45 4.84 21.20
C SER A 64 -25.94 5.15 21.08
N LYS A 65 -26.76 4.19 20.60
CA LYS A 65 -28.23 4.29 20.53
C LYS A 65 -28.93 2.95 20.84
N LEU A 66 -28.45 2.21 21.84
CA LEU A 66 -29.20 1.10 22.45
C LEU A 66 -29.34 1.37 23.94
#